data_AF-A0A2E5IG87-F1
#
_entry.id   AF-A0A2E5IG87-F1
#
_cell.length_a   1.000
_cell.length_b   1.000
_cell.length_c   1.000
_cell.angle_alpha   90.00
_cell.angle_beta   90.00
_cell.angle_gamma   90.00
#
_symmetry.space_group_name_H-M   'P 1'
#
loop_
_entity.id
_entity.type
_entity.pdbx_description
1 polymer ?
#
loop_
_entity_poly.entity_id
_entity_poly.type
_entity_poly.pdbx_seq_one_letter_code
_entity_poly.pdbx_strand_id
1 'polypeptide(L)'
;MRKDYPDLTRAACVDDLPDGWTANEIEQDFTVTLFVFSWALLPVGFMVVMAISSRYAQHRITLATAALVMLVLAFWTGAGQRRSSLHEPRMQLAVASLASSALCLGLLWGLDMEAWWWVAYGLIFGTVATMYVALNHLASCNAPALSIPWSTKTPLPLHAMSGWGIQNGRWTNGRMGIFRFEHGGVCTLYGSVDGEETSLCLEPLVPLSDVPEFTVWGLDFVALRDASLTSLSEE
;
A
#
# COMPACT_ATOMS: atom_id res chain seq x y z
N MET A 1 5.53 18.29 29.56
CA MET A 1 4.28 17.55 29.78
C MET A 1 4.10 16.60 28.61
N ARG A 2 4.47 15.33 28.81
CA ARG A 2 4.22 14.24 27.87
C ARG A 2 2.71 14.02 27.87
N LYS A 3 2.06 14.20 26.71
CA LYS A 3 0.64 13.88 26.57
C LYS A 3 0.58 12.36 26.48
N ASP A 4 0.28 11.71 27.59
CA ASP A 4 -0.06 10.30 27.62
C ASP A 4 -1.40 10.17 26.89
N TYR A 5 -1.33 9.73 25.63
CA TYR A 5 -2.52 9.30 24.91
C TYR A 5 -2.95 7.98 25.56
N PRO A 6 -4.18 7.87 26.08
CA PRO A 6 -4.65 6.62 26.65
C PRO A 6 -4.56 5.51 25.59
N ASP A 7 -4.12 4.33 26.02
CA ASP A 7 -3.98 3.04 25.35
C ASP A 7 -5.28 2.51 24.67
N LEU A 8 -6.05 3.37 24.00
CA LEU A 8 -7.28 3.01 23.29
C LEU A 8 -7.01 2.28 21.96
N THR A 9 -5.79 2.37 21.42
CA THR A 9 -5.34 1.60 20.26
C THR A 9 -4.82 0.20 20.62
N ARG A 10 -4.49 -0.04 21.89
CA ARG A 10 -3.91 -1.32 22.35
C ARG A 10 -4.96 -2.36 22.72
N ALA A 11 -6.12 -1.93 23.21
CA ALA A 11 -7.08 -2.83 23.86
C ALA A 11 -8.00 -3.61 22.89
N ALA A 12 -8.37 -3.07 21.72
CA ALA A 12 -9.44 -3.69 20.92
C ALA A 12 -9.02 -4.87 20.03
N CYS A 13 -7.73 -5.03 19.72
CA CYS A 13 -7.24 -6.11 18.84
C CYS A 13 -6.32 -7.11 19.56
N VAL A 14 -5.82 -6.76 20.75
CA VAL A 14 -4.89 -7.62 21.53
C VAL A 14 -5.65 -8.60 22.44
N ASP A 15 -6.87 -8.27 22.88
CA ASP A 15 -7.60 -9.09 23.85
C ASP A 15 -8.23 -10.36 23.24
N ASP A 16 -8.41 -10.43 21.90
CA ASP A 16 -9.01 -11.58 21.19
C ASP A 16 -8.08 -12.18 20.11
N LEU A 17 -6.75 -12.09 20.31
CA LEU A 17 -5.79 -12.72 19.40
C LEU A 17 -6.00 -14.25 19.36
N PRO A 18 -6.00 -14.88 18.16
CA PRO A 18 -6.01 -16.32 18.07
C PRO A 18 -4.78 -16.91 18.76
N ASP A 19 -4.97 -17.98 19.55
CA ASP A 19 -3.91 -18.61 20.33
C ASP A 19 -2.65 -18.88 19.49
N GLY A 20 -1.48 -18.44 19.99
CA GLY A 20 -0.19 -18.64 19.34
C GLY A 20 0.19 -17.58 18.29
N TRP A 21 -0.68 -16.61 18.02
CA TRP A 21 -0.39 -15.48 17.12
C TRP A 21 0.09 -14.25 17.90
N THR A 22 1.07 -13.55 17.35
CA THR A 22 1.64 -12.32 17.89
C THR A 22 1.29 -11.14 16.99
N ALA A 23 0.70 -10.09 17.57
CA ALA A 23 0.46 -8.82 16.89
C ALA A 23 1.75 -7.98 16.86
N ASN A 24 2.19 -7.64 15.66
CA ASN A 24 3.33 -6.77 15.40
C ASN A 24 2.83 -5.43 14.86
N GLU A 25 3.22 -4.35 15.52
CA GLU A 25 2.98 -3.01 15.00
C GLU A 25 3.84 -2.79 13.75
N ILE A 26 3.23 -2.21 12.71
CA ILE A 26 3.92 -1.88 11.47
C ILE A 26 4.35 -0.42 11.58
N GLU A 27 5.65 -0.18 11.72
CA GLU A 27 6.20 1.17 11.74
C GLU A 27 6.12 1.76 10.33
N GLN A 28 5.24 2.75 10.14
CA GLN A 28 5.05 3.44 8.86
C GLN A 28 5.61 4.86 8.98
N ASP A 29 6.61 5.20 8.17
CA ASP A 29 7.13 6.57 8.11
C ASP A 29 6.75 7.22 6.77
N PHE A 30 5.59 7.87 6.76
CA PHE A 30 5.12 8.65 5.61
C PHE A 30 5.75 10.04 5.51
N THR A 31 6.65 10.43 6.41
CA THR A 31 7.26 11.78 6.44
C THR A 31 7.97 12.09 5.13
N VAL A 32 8.78 11.14 4.65
CA VAL A 32 9.51 11.27 3.39
C VAL A 32 8.54 11.39 2.21
N THR A 33 7.53 10.53 2.17
CA THR A 33 6.50 10.54 1.12
C THR A 33 5.75 11.87 1.04
N LEU A 34 5.30 12.40 2.19
CA LEU A 34 4.62 13.69 2.28
C LEU A 34 5.53 14.86 1.88
N PHE A 35 6.81 14.78 2.24
CA PHE A 35 7.79 15.78 1.85
C PHE A 35 7.98 15.79 0.32
N VAL A 36 8.25 14.65 -0.30
CA VAL A 36 8.39 14.55 -1.77
C VAL A 36 7.10 14.98 -2.47
N PHE A 37 5.93 14.60 -1.93
CA PHE A 37 4.65 15.03 -2.49
C PHE A 37 4.46 16.55 -2.42
N SER A 38 4.82 17.18 -1.30
CA SER A 38 4.76 18.63 -1.15
C SER A 38 5.66 19.36 -2.16
N TRP A 39 6.84 18.80 -2.45
CA TRP A 39 7.72 19.30 -3.51
C TRP A 39 7.13 19.13 -4.90
N ALA A 40 6.45 18.01 -5.16
CA ALA A 40 5.75 17.78 -6.43
C ALA A 40 4.62 18.80 -6.69
N LEU A 41 4.05 19.40 -5.63
CA LEU A 41 3.02 20.44 -5.78
C LEU A 41 3.57 21.79 -6.26
N LEU A 42 4.89 22.06 -6.12
CA LEU A 42 5.50 23.30 -6.60
C LEU A 42 5.34 23.48 -8.12
N PRO A 43 5.80 22.54 -8.98
CA PRO A 43 5.59 22.66 -10.43
C PRO A 43 4.11 22.68 -10.79
N VAL A 44 3.24 21.96 -10.06
CA VAL A 44 1.79 22.00 -10.26
C VAL A 44 1.21 23.40 -9.97
N GLY A 45 1.67 24.07 -8.92
CA GLY A 45 1.31 25.46 -8.63
C GLY A 45 1.74 26.42 -9.73
N PHE A 46 2.96 26.25 -10.26
CA PHE A 46 3.44 27.02 -11.41
C PHE A 46 2.62 26.77 -12.68
N MET A 47 2.09 25.56 -12.87
CA MET A 47 1.18 25.26 -13.99
C MET A 47 -0.09 26.11 -13.91
N VAL A 48 -0.69 26.27 -12.72
CA VAL A 48 -1.87 27.14 -12.52
C VAL A 48 -1.54 28.59 -12.86
N VAL A 49 -0.42 29.11 -12.37
CA VAL A 49 0.02 30.49 -12.66
C VAL A 49 0.25 30.70 -14.16
N MET A 50 0.86 29.74 -14.86
CA MET A 50 1.05 29.81 -16.31
C MET A 50 -0.24 29.65 -17.12
N ALA A 51 -1.22 28.90 -16.60
CA ALA A 51 -2.52 28.77 -17.23
C ALA A 51 -3.28 30.12 -17.21
N ILE A 52 -3.18 30.88 -16.12
CA ILE A 52 -3.84 32.19 -15.97
C ILE A 52 -3.08 33.29 -16.70
N SER A 53 -1.77 33.39 -16.49
CA SER A 53 -0.97 34.52 -16.98
C SER A 53 -0.66 34.44 -18.49
N SER A 54 -0.81 33.26 -19.11
CA SER A 54 -0.42 32.96 -20.49
C SER A 54 1.04 33.29 -20.86
N ARG A 55 1.86 33.67 -19.88
CA ARG A 55 3.28 34.00 -20.05
C ARG A 55 4.09 32.70 -20.04
N TYR A 56 5.14 32.64 -20.85
CA TYR A 56 6.02 31.46 -20.98
C TYR A 56 5.33 30.19 -21.53
N ALA A 57 4.41 30.34 -22.48
CA ALA A 57 3.67 29.22 -23.08
C ALA A 57 4.58 28.10 -23.64
N GLN A 58 5.75 28.47 -24.18
CA GLN A 58 6.79 27.55 -24.65
C GLN A 58 7.37 26.58 -23.59
N HIS A 59 7.09 26.78 -22.29
CA HIS A 59 7.64 25.92 -21.22
C HIS A 59 6.55 25.08 -20.54
N ARG A 60 5.32 25.11 -21.04
CA ARG A 60 4.17 24.39 -20.44
C ARG A 60 4.39 22.89 -20.40
N ILE A 61 4.83 22.29 -21.51
CA ILE A 61 5.04 20.84 -21.61
C ILE A 61 6.23 20.42 -20.75
N THR A 62 7.34 21.18 -20.76
CA THR A 62 8.51 20.91 -19.91
C THR A 62 8.16 20.94 -18.42
N LEU A 63 7.35 21.93 -18.00
CA LEU A 63 6.89 22.01 -16.61
C LEU A 63 5.96 20.83 -16.25
N ALA A 64 5.06 20.46 -17.15
CA ALA A 64 4.17 19.32 -16.95
C ALA A 64 4.96 18.00 -16.79
N THR A 65 6.01 17.80 -17.58
CA THR A 65 6.93 16.66 -17.45
C THR A 65 7.64 16.67 -16.10
N ALA A 66 8.15 17.83 -15.66
CA ALA A 66 8.80 17.95 -14.36
C ALA A 66 7.84 17.64 -13.20
N ALA A 67 6.59 18.13 -13.27
CA ALA A 67 5.54 17.82 -12.30
C ALA A 67 5.25 16.32 -12.25
N LEU A 68 5.06 15.69 -13.41
CA LEU A 68 4.77 14.26 -13.47
C LEU A 68 5.91 13.41 -12.91
N VAL A 69 7.16 13.73 -13.24
CA VAL A 69 8.33 13.01 -12.70
C VAL A 69 8.36 13.11 -11.17
N MET A 70 8.14 14.29 -10.60
CA MET A 70 8.08 14.45 -9.15
C MET A 70 6.90 13.70 -8.52
N LEU A 71 5.73 13.68 -9.17
CA LEU A 71 4.59 12.90 -8.71
C LEU A 71 4.86 11.39 -8.74
N VAL A 72 5.52 10.88 -9.78
CA VAL A 72 5.94 9.48 -9.87
C VAL A 72 6.92 9.13 -8.74
N LEU A 73 7.88 10.00 -8.45
CA LEU A 73 8.82 9.80 -7.35
C LEU A 73 8.11 9.79 -5.98
N ALA A 74 7.20 10.74 -5.74
CA ALA A 74 6.40 10.78 -4.53
C ALA A 74 5.48 9.55 -4.38
N PHE A 75 4.93 9.07 -5.49
CA PHE A 75 4.13 7.85 -5.50
C PHE A 75 4.98 6.62 -5.15
N TRP A 76 6.17 6.52 -5.72
CA TRP A 76 7.07 5.38 -5.49
C TRP A 76 7.50 5.27 -4.02
N THR A 77 7.82 6.39 -3.37
CA THR A 77 8.19 6.40 -1.95
C THR A 77 7.03 6.00 -1.05
N GLY A 78 5.79 6.34 -1.41
CA GLY A 78 4.59 5.93 -0.67
C GLY A 78 4.18 4.49 -0.92
N ALA A 79 4.17 4.05 -2.18
CA ALA A 79 3.77 2.69 -2.55
C ALA A 79 4.76 1.64 -2.01
N GLY A 80 6.05 1.97 -1.91
CA GLY A 80 7.07 1.07 -1.37
C GLY A 80 6.94 0.75 0.14
N GLN A 81 6.14 1.52 0.89
CA GLN A 81 6.03 1.38 2.35
C GLN A 81 5.30 0.09 2.78
N ARG A 82 4.39 -0.45 1.95
CA ARG A 82 3.64 -1.69 2.27
C ARG A 82 3.70 -2.67 1.10
N ARG A 83 4.00 -3.94 1.41
CA ARG A 83 4.24 -5.01 0.41
C ARG A 83 3.04 -5.25 -0.52
N SER A 84 1.83 -4.86 -0.13
CA SER A 84 0.60 -4.99 -0.93
C SER A 84 -0.14 -3.68 -1.22
N SER A 85 0.49 -2.52 -1.02
CA SER A 85 -0.14 -1.23 -1.30
C SER A 85 -0.70 -1.14 -2.74
N LEU A 86 -0.04 -1.75 -3.72
CA LEU A 86 -0.41 -1.74 -5.14
C LEU A 86 -1.66 -2.57 -5.49
N HIS A 87 -2.16 -3.40 -4.56
CA HIS A 87 -3.37 -4.20 -4.77
C HIS A 87 -4.63 -3.53 -4.21
N GLU A 88 -4.44 -2.40 -3.53
CA GLU A 88 -5.53 -1.54 -3.07
C GLU A 88 -6.15 -0.79 -4.27
N PRO A 89 -7.47 -0.81 -4.45
CA PRO A 89 -8.14 -0.20 -5.61
C PRO A 89 -7.83 1.30 -5.75
N ARG A 90 -7.70 2.03 -4.63
CA ARG A 90 -7.34 3.45 -4.63
C ARG A 90 -5.93 3.69 -5.16
N MET A 91 -5.00 2.81 -4.80
CA MET A 91 -3.62 2.86 -5.28
C MET A 91 -3.57 2.52 -6.78
N GLN A 92 -4.33 1.53 -7.23
CA GLN A 92 -4.44 1.20 -8.67
C GLN A 92 -5.01 2.36 -9.48
N LEU A 93 -5.98 3.08 -8.94
CA LEU A 93 -6.54 4.27 -9.58
C LEU A 93 -5.50 5.40 -9.71
N ALA A 94 -4.65 5.58 -8.69
CA ALA A 94 -3.52 6.51 -8.76
C ALA A 94 -2.43 6.06 -9.76
N VAL A 95 -2.16 4.76 -9.88
CA VAL A 95 -1.26 4.24 -10.93
C VAL A 95 -1.85 4.49 -12.32
N ALA A 96 -3.15 4.23 -12.50
CA ALA A 96 -3.84 4.46 -13.77
C ALA A 96 -3.83 5.94 -14.16
N SER A 97 -4.05 6.86 -13.21
CA SER A 97 -3.98 8.30 -13.47
C SER A 97 -2.57 8.76 -13.82
N LEU A 98 -1.53 8.29 -13.12
CA LEU A 98 -0.12 8.54 -13.45
C LEU A 98 0.23 8.03 -14.85
N ALA A 99 -0.14 6.79 -15.17
CA ALA A 99 0.14 6.17 -16.46
C ALA A 99 -0.59 6.88 -17.61
N SER A 100 -1.86 7.25 -17.40
CA SER A 100 -2.63 8.02 -18.40
C SER A 100 -2.05 9.41 -18.64
N SER A 101 -1.56 10.09 -17.58
CA SER A 101 -0.89 11.38 -17.68
C SER A 101 0.43 11.28 -18.43
N ALA A 102 1.22 10.24 -18.16
CA ALA A 102 2.48 9.96 -18.86
C ALA A 102 2.25 9.70 -20.35
N LEU A 103 1.26 8.86 -20.67
CA LEU A 103 0.91 8.53 -22.04
C LEU A 103 0.39 9.76 -22.80
N CYS A 104 -0.45 10.58 -22.17
CA CYS A 104 -0.93 11.81 -22.76
C CYS A 104 0.22 12.80 -23.03
N LEU A 105 1.15 12.99 -22.09
CA LEU A 105 2.32 13.84 -22.31
C LEU A 105 3.21 13.31 -23.43
N GLY A 106 3.45 12.00 -23.48
CA GLY A 106 4.22 11.37 -24.54
C GLY A 106 3.58 11.57 -25.92
N LEU A 107 2.25 11.46 -26.01
CA LEU A 107 1.50 11.72 -27.25
C LEU A 107 1.56 13.19 -27.67
N LEU A 108 1.36 14.12 -26.72
CA LEU A 108 1.43 15.56 -27.02
C LEU A 108 2.81 15.96 -27.55
N TRP A 109 3.87 15.40 -26.95
CA TRP A 109 5.24 15.67 -27.40
C TRP A 109 5.55 14.96 -28.73
N GLY A 110 5.15 13.70 -28.89
CA GLY A 110 5.42 12.92 -30.10
C GLY A 110 4.68 13.39 -31.35
N LEU A 111 3.50 14.02 -31.19
CA LEU A 111 2.67 14.53 -32.28
C LEU A 111 2.74 16.07 -32.44
N ASP A 112 3.63 16.74 -31.69
CA ASP A 112 3.79 18.20 -31.70
C ASP A 112 2.48 18.97 -31.45
N MET A 113 1.63 18.43 -30.57
CA MET A 113 0.28 18.94 -30.31
C MET A 113 0.25 19.98 -29.18
N GLU A 114 1.10 21.01 -29.24
CA GLU A 114 1.24 22.00 -28.16
C GLU A 114 -0.07 22.72 -27.79
N ALA A 115 -0.98 22.87 -28.75
CA ALA A 115 -2.29 23.51 -28.55
C ALA A 115 -3.19 22.76 -27.53
N TRP A 116 -2.94 21.46 -27.31
CA TRP A 116 -3.71 20.59 -26.43
C TRP A 116 -3.13 20.46 -25.01
N TRP A 117 -2.25 21.39 -24.62
CA TRP A 117 -1.61 21.45 -23.30
C TRP A 117 -2.58 21.32 -22.11
N TRP A 118 -3.81 21.83 -22.25
CA TRP A 118 -4.83 21.84 -21.21
C TRP A 118 -5.27 20.42 -20.82
N VAL A 119 -5.18 19.45 -21.73
CA VAL A 119 -5.48 18.04 -21.44
C VAL A 119 -4.47 17.46 -20.47
N ALA A 120 -3.17 17.65 -20.73
CA ALA A 120 -2.11 17.20 -19.83
C ALA A 120 -2.20 17.88 -18.46
N TYR A 121 -2.53 19.17 -18.42
CA TYR A 121 -2.72 19.89 -17.16
C TYR A 121 -3.88 19.30 -16.36
N GLY A 122 -5.03 19.08 -17.00
CA GLY A 122 -6.18 18.44 -16.36
C GLY A 122 -5.87 17.06 -15.79
N LEU A 123 -5.14 16.22 -16.55
CA LEU A 123 -4.73 14.89 -16.11
C LEU A 123 -3.75 14.93 -14.94
N ILE A 124 -2.77 15.84 -14.96
CA ILE A 124 -1.82 16.02 -13.85
C ILE A 124 -2.56 16.49 -12.59
N PHE A 125 -3.48 17.45 -12.69
CA PHE A 125 -4.29 17.87 -11.55
C PHE A 125 -5.16 16.74 -11.00
N GLY A 126 -5.79 15.95 -11.89
CA GLY A 126 -6.52 14.75 -11.48
C GLY A 126 -5.61 13.74 -10.77
N THR A 127 -4.39 13.55 -11.26
CA THR A 127 -3.40 12.67 -10.65
C THR A 127 -3.07 13.10 -9.22
N VAL A 128 -2.84 14.39 -8.97
CA VAL A 128 -2.62 14.93 -7.61
C VAL A 128 -3.76 14.54 -6.67
N ALA A 129 -5.02 14.70 -7.09
CA ALA A 129 -6.18 14.36 -6.27
C ALA A 129 -6.26 12.85 -5.98
N THR A 130 -6.10 12.02 -7.01
CA THR A 130 -6.14 10.56 -6.85
C THR A 130 -5.01 10.04 -5.97
N MET A 131 -3.83 10.64 -6.08
CA MET A 131 -2.65 10.29 -5.29
C MET A 131 -2.81 10.70 -3.83
N TYR A 132 -3.37 11.89 -3.57
CA TYR A 132 -3.71 12.33 -2.22
C TYR A 132 -4.66 11.35 -1.54
N VAL A 133 -5.75 10.95 -2.22
CA VAL A 133 -6.71 9.97 -1.67
C VAL A 133 -6.06 8.61 -1.41
N ALA A 134 -5.24 8.13 -2.34
CA ALA A 134 -4.56 6.85 -2.20
C ALA A 134 -3.56 6.84 -1.04
N LEU A 135 -2.70 7.86 -0.94
CA LEU A 135 -1.70 7.99 0.12
C LEU A 135 -2.34 8.25 1.48
N ASN A 136 -3.38 9.09 1.54
CA ASN A 136 -4.11 9.33 2.78
C ASN A 136 -4.80 8.07 3.29
N HIS A 137 -5.40 7.27 2.39
CA HIS A 137 -5.95 5.98 2.77
C HIS A 137 -4.87 5.03 3.27
N LEU A 138 -3.73 4.92 2.56
CA LEU A 138 -2.63 4.05 2.97
C LEU A 138 -2.07 4.46 4.35
N ALA A 139 -1.94 5.76 4.62
CA ALA A 139 -1.52 6.29 5.91
C ALA A 139 -2.54 6.03 7.03
N SER A 140 -3.82 5.90 6.71
CA SER A 140 -4.85 5.51 7.68
C SER A 140 -4.88 4.00 7.97
N CYS A 141 -4.20 3.18 7.15
CA CYS A 141 -4.17 1.74 7.33
C CYS A 141 -3.11 1.34 8.37
N ASN A 142 -3.50 1.38 9.64
CA ASN A 142 -2.65 1.13 10.81
C ASN A 142 -2.98 -0.17 11.55
N ALA A 143 -3.76 -1.08 10.97
CA ALA A 143 -4.02 -2.39 11.56
C ALA A 143 -2.71 -3.19 11.75
N PRO A 144 -2.54 -3.88 12.90
CA PRO A 144 -1.33 -4.65 13.18
C PRO A 144 -1.18 -5.83 12.24
N ALA A 145 0.06 -6.21 11.95
CA ALA A 145 0.33 -7.50 11.31
C ALA A 145 0.24 -8.61 12.36
N LEU A 146 -0.36 -9.74 12.00
CA LEU A 146 -0.30 -10.94 12.83
C LEU A 146 0.85 -11.82 12.36
N SER A 147 1.55 -12.43 13.29
CA SER A 147 2.67 -13.32 12.99
C SER A 147 2.58 -14.59 13.81
N ILE A 148 3.10 -15.67 13.24
CA ILE A 148 3.30 -16.95 13.93
C ILE A 148 4.62 -17.55 13.45
N PRO A 149 5.43 -18.18 14.32
CA PRO A 149 6.64 -18.86 13.90
C PRO A 149 6.32 -19.96 12.87
N TRP A 150 7.12 -20.10 11.83
CA TRP A 150 6.85 -21.03 10.74
C TRP A 150 8.13 -21.53 10.08
N SER A 151 8.33 -22.84 10.02
CA SER A 151 9.49 -23.42 9.33
C SER A 151 9.40 -23.22 7.81
N THR A 152 10.52 -22.86 7.20
CA THR A 152 10.65 -22.70 5.73
C THR A 152 10.40 -24.00 4.95
N LYS A 153 10.54 -25.16 5.60
CA LYS A 153 10.34 -26.49 4.99
C LYS A 153 8.87 -26.89 4.97
N THR A 154 8.05 -26.29 5.81
CA THR A 154 6.65 -26.69 5.98
C THR A 154 5.76 -25.93 5.00
N PRO A 155 5.08 -26.64 4.07
CA PRO A 155 4.16 -26.01 3.15
C PRO A 155 2.91 -25.50 3.89
N LEU A 156 2.24 -24.51 3.31
CA LEU A 156 0.99 -23.98 3.85
C LEU A 156 -0.13 -25.03 3.78
N PRO A 157 -0.93 -25.19 4.85
CA PRO A 157 -2.12 -26.02 4.81
C PRO A 157 -3.22 -25.31 4.00
N LEU A 158 -3.25 -25.54 2.68
CA LEU A 158 -4.19 -24.88 1.76
C LEU A 158 -5.67 -25.12 2.10
N HIS A 159 -5.98 -26.24 2.76
CA HIS A 159 -7.34 -26.55 3.22
C HIS A 159 -7.82 -25.62 4.33
N ALA A 160 -6.90 -24.99 5.08
CA ALA A 160 -7.18 -24.02 6.12
C ALA A 160 -7.37 -22.59 5.58
N MET A 161 -7.30 -22.38 4.25
CA MET A 161 -7.27 -21.05 3.62
C MET A 161 -8.37 -20.90 2.56
N SER A 162 -9.61 -20.78 3.01
CA SER A 162 -10.79 -20.60 2.16
C SER A 162 -10.90 -19.16 1.61
N GLY A 163 -11.11 -19.00 0.30
CA GLY A 163 -11.24 -17.68 -0.34
C GLY A 163 -9.92 -16.93 -0.55
N TRP A 164 -8.78 -17.50 -0.13
CA TRP A 164 -7.46 -16.93 -0.37
C TRP A 164 -6.97 -17.20 -1.79
N GLY A 165 -6.50 -16.16 -2.47
CA GLY A 165 -5.77 -16.27 -3.73
C GLY A 165 -4.30 -16.64 -3.47
N ILE A 166 -4.04 -17.92 -3.17
CA ILE A 166 -2.69 -18.43 -2.90
C ILE A 166 -1.88 -18.48 -4.20
N GLN A 167 -0.75 -17.78 -4.23
CA GLN A 167 0.21 -17.77 -5.33
C GLN A 167 1.31 -18.81 -5.10
N ASN A 168 1.78 -18.94 -3.85
CA ASN A 168 2.81 -19.89 -3.46
C ASN A 168 2.38 -20.63 -2.19
N GLY A 169 2.25 -21.96 -2.29
CA GLY A 169 1.98 -22.84 -1.14
C GLY A 169 3.22 -23.22 -0.33
N ARG A 170 4.43 -22.84 -0.79
CA ARG A 170 5.68 -23.01 -0.06
C ARG A 170 6.08 -21.69 0.59
N TRP A 171 6.71 -21.75 1.75
CA TRP A 171 7.23 -20.57 2.44
C TRP A 171 8.17 -19.77 1.52
N THR A 172 7.94 -18.46 1.44
CA THR A 172 8.77 -17.53 0.68
C THR A 172 8.89 -16.21 1.43
N ASN A 173 10.08 -15.58 1.41
CA ASN A 173 10.27 -14.20 1.87
C ASN A 173 9.72 -13.20 0.84
N GLY A 174 8.42 -13.31 0.62
CA GLY A 174 7.67 -12.62 -0.42
C GLY A 174 6.20 -12.95 -0.24
N ARG A 175 5.36 -12.32 -1.06
CA ARG A 175 3.93 -12.52 -0.99
C ARG A 175 3.57 -13.95 -1.38
N MET A 176 2.83 -14.62 -0.51
CA MET A 176 2.36 -16.00 -0.67
C MET A 176 0.88 -16.06 -1.06
N GLY A 177 0.07 -15.13 -0.56
CA GLY A 177 -1.36 -15.09 -0.81
C GLY A 177 -1.98 -13.73 -0.58
N ILE A 178 -3.15 -13.51 -1.16
CA ILE A 178 -3.98 -12.32 -0.93
C ILE A 178 -5.41 -12.76 -0.63
N PHE A 179 -6.01 -12.12 0.34
CA PHE A 179 -7.44 -12.19 0.63
C PHE A 179 -8.06 -10.80 0.48
N ARG A 180 -9.29 -10.75 -0.04
CA ARG A 180 -10.05 -9.51 -0.13
C ARG A 180 -11.26 -9.63 0.77
N PHE A 181 -11.38 -8.71 1.71
CA PHE A 181 -12.57 -8.61 2.53
C PHE A 181 -13.73 -8.01 1.72
N GLU A 182 -14.96 -8.28 2.15
CA GLU A 182 -16.17 -7.79 1.47
C GLU A 182 -16.27 -6.26 1.44
N HIS A 183 -15.73 -5.58 2.46
CA HIS A 183 -15.68 -4.12 2.54
C HIS A 183 -14.58 -3.48 1.66
N GLY A 184 -13.86 -4.29 0.87
CA GLY A 184 -12.83 -3.84 -0.08
C GLY A 184 -11.42 -3.77 0.50
N GLY A 185 -11.22 -4.02 1.79
CA GLY A 185 -9.90 -4.16 2.41
C GLY A 185 -9.15 -5.38 1.88
N VAL A 186 -7.82 -5.33 1.93
CA VAL A 186 -6.94 -6.40 1.44
C VAL A 186 -6.10 -6.95 2.58
N CYS A 187 -6.03 -8.27 2.73
CA CYS A 187 -5.09 -8.93 3.64
C CYS A 187 -4.04 -9.71 2.85
N THR A 188 -2.79 -9.63 3.29
CA THR A 188 -1.64 -10.23 2.60
C THR A 188 -0.96 -11.25 3.47
N LEU A 189 -0.70 -12.43 2.90
CA LEU A 189 0.11 -13.47 3.52
C LEU A 189 1.53 -13.40 2.96
N TYR A 190 2.54 -13.37 3.82
CA TYR A 190 3.94 -13.41 3.43
C TYR A 190 4.83 -14.08 4.49
N GLY A 191 5.98 -14.60 4.07
CA GLY A 191 7.03 -15.02 5.00
C GLY A 191 7.92 -13.84 5.41
N SER A 192 8.26 -13.77 6.69
CA SER A 192 9.25 -12.83 7.23
C SER A 192 10.42 -13.60 7.83
N VAL A 193 11.61 -12.98 7.76
CA VAL A 193 12.83 -13.46 8.42
C VAL A 193 13.29 -12.35 9.33
N ASP A 194 13.39 -12.64 10.62
CA ASP A 194 13.98 -11.74 11.60
C ASP A 194 15.15 -12.46 12.28
N GLY A 195 16.37 -12.06 11.92
CA GLY A 195 17.58 -12.80 12.30
C GLY A 195 17.57 -14.24 11.77
N GLU A 196 17.56 -15.21 12.69
CA GLU A 196 17.48 -16.64 12.38
C GLU A 196 16.04 -17.20 12.47
N GLU A 197 15.08 -16.40 12.93
CA GLU A 197 13.69 -16.82 13.09
C GLU A 197 12.88 -16.56 11.82
N THR A 198 12.16 -17.58 11.35
CA THR A 198 11.22 -17.46 10.25
C THR A 198 9.79 -17.48 10.74
N SER A 199 8.99 -16.53 10.26
CA SER A 199 7.59 -16.40 10.64
C SER A 199 6.70 -16.29 9.41
N LEU A 200 5.44 -16.66 9.60
CA LEU A 200 4.36 -16.43 8.66
C LEU A 200 3.59 -15.20 9.15
N CYS A 201 3.45 -14.20 8.28
CA CYS A 201 2.81 -12.93 8.60
C CYS A 201 1.54 -12.71 7.78
N LEU A 202 0.52 -12.20 8.46
CA LEU A 202 -0.73 -11.70 7.90
C LEU A 202 -0.78 -10.19 8.11
N GLU A 203 -0.80 -9.43 7.02
CA GLU A 203 -0.89 -7.98 7.07
C GLU A 203 -2.21 -7.51 6.46
N PRO A 204 -3.17 -7.07 7.30
CA PRO A 204 -4.37 -6.40 6.83
C PRO A 204 -4.06 -4.94 6.46
N LEU A 205 -4.53 -4.52 5.29
CA LEU A 205 -4.39 -3.18 4.73
C LEU A 205 -5.67 -2.37 4.99
N VAL A 206 -6.04 -2.22 6.26
CA VAL A 206 -7.26 -1.52 6.70
C VAL A 206 -6.96 -0.62 7.91
N PRO A 207 -7.79 0.40 8.16
CA PRO A 207 -7.76 1.13 9.42
C PRO A 207 -8.08 0.21 10.60
N LEU A 208 -7.50 0.48 11.77
CA LEU A 208 -7.72 -0.30 12.98
C LEU A 208 -9.21 -0.40 13.37
N SER A 209 -10.00 0.66 13.11
CA SER A 209 -11.44 0.70 13.37
C SER A 209 -12.25 -0.28 12.52
N ASP A 210 -11.69 -0.71 11.38
CA ASP A 210 -12.40 -1.43 10.33
C ASP A 210 -11.87 -2.87 10.19
N VAL A 211 -11.02 -3.33 11.13
CA VAL A 211 -10.53 -4.70 11.15
C VAL A 211 -11.72 -5.65 11.38
N PRO A 212 -12.02 -6.56 10.43
CA PRO A 212 -13.11 -7.50 10.61
C PRO A 212 -12.73 -8.61 11.59
N GLU A 213 -13.75 -9.22 12.21
CA GLU A 213 -13.59 -10.40 13.06
C GLU A 213 -12.84 -11.53 12.34
N PHE A 214 -12.01 -12.27 13.09
CA PHE A 214 -11.17 -13.35 12.56
C PHE A 214 -11.93 -14.45 11.81
N THR A 215 -13.20 -14.67 12.15
CA THR A 215 -14.10 -15.63 11.48
C THR A 215 -14.28 -15.32 9.98
N VAL A 216 -14.14 -14.06 9.58
CA VAL A 216 -14.35 -13.58 8.20
C VAL A 216 -13.06 -13.59 7.38
N TRP A 217 -11.91 -13.91 7.99
CA TRP A 217 -10.62 -13.92 7.29
C TRP A 217 -10.43 -15.14 6.39
N GLY A 218 -11.38 -16.09 6.40
CA GLY A 218 -11.30 -17.31 5.61
C GLY A 218 -10.17 -18.25 6.04
N LEU A 219 -9.62 -18.04 7.25
CA LEU A 219 -8.52 -18.82 7.82
C LEU A 219 -9.01 -19.70 8.97
N ASP A 220 -8.58 -20.96 8.96
CA ASP A 220 -8.62 -21.79 10.16
C ASP A 220 -7.32 -21.55 10.97
N PHE A 221 -7.42 -20.63 11.92
CA PHE A 221 -6.30 -20.25 12.79
C PHE A 221 -5.80 -21.41 13.65
N VAL A 222 -6.66 -22.37 13.99
CA VAL A 222 -6.30 -23.55 14.79
C VAL A 222 -5.46 -24.50 13.95
N ALA A 223 -5.92 -24.83 12.73
CA ALA A 223 -5.17 -25.68 11.82
C ALA A 223 -3.79 -25.09 11.46
N LEU A 224 -3.70 -23.76 11.31
CA LEU A 224 -2.43 -23.07 11.09
C LEU A 224 -1.51 -23.13 12.30
N ARG A 225 -2.03 -22.91 13.50
CA ARG A 225 -1.24 -23.04 14.73
C ARG A 225 -0.71 -24.45 14.91
N ASP A 226 -1.54 -25.46 14.70
CA ASP A 226 -1.15 -26.86 14.88
C ASP A 226 -0.08 -27.27 13.84
N ALA A 227 -0.20 -26.78 12.60
CA ALA A 227 0.83 -26.94 11.57
C ALA A 227 2.14 -26.23 11.93
N SER A 228 2.07 -25.02 12.49
CA SER A 228 3.23 -24.28 12.99
C SER A 228 3.96 -25.06 14.09
N LEU A 229 3.24 -25.53 15.12
CA LEU A 229 3.82 -26.30 16.23
C LEU A 229 4.45 -27.61 15.76
N THR A 230 3.79 -28.32 14.85
CA THR A 230 4.33 -29.55 14.26
C THR A 230 5.64 -29.25 13.52
N SER A 231 5.66 -28.17 12.73
CA SER A 231 6.83 -27.78 11.94
C SER A 231 8.07 -27.44 12.77
N LEU A 232 7.87 -26.84 13.94
CA LEU A 232 8.95 -26.44 14.85
C LEU A 232 9.46 -27.62 15.69
N SER A 233 8.65 -28.66 15.86
CA SER A 233 9.07 -29.88 16.57
C SER A 233 9.91 -30.85 15.71
N GLU A 234 9.89 -30.67 14.40
CA GLU A 234 10.63 -31.48 13.42
C GLU A 234 11.98 -30.86 12.99
N GLU A 235 12.32 -29.66 13.46
CA GLU A 235 13.61 -28.99 13.28
C GLU A 235 14.60 -29.27 14.43
#